data_AF-C4PB16-F1
#
_entry.id   AF-C4PB16-F1
#
_cell.length_a   1.000
_cell.length_b   1.000
_cell.length_c   1.000
_cell.angle_alpha   90.00
_cell.angle_beta   90.00
_cell.angle_gamma   90.00
#
_symmetry.space_group_name_H-M   'P 1'
#
loop_
_entity.id
_entity.type
_entity.pdbx_description
1 polymer ?
#
loop_
_entity_poly.entity_id
_entity_poly.type
_entity_poly.pdbx_seq_one_letter_code
_entity_poly.pdbx_strand_id
1 'polypeptide(L)' 'SGQARLFEEAGAPEGAYTNLFCSIEQTAKLIDDFRVRGVTLTGSERAGAAVGERAGRNLKKAVLELGGMTWRI' A
#
# COMPACT_ATOMS: atom_id res chain seq x y z
N SER A 1 -2.25 10.46 -12.23
CA SER A 1 -2.70 11.28 -11.09
C SER A 1 -1.85 12.55 -11.03
N GLY A 2 -2.30 13.62 -10.35
CA GLY A 2 -1.50 14.85 -10.23
C GLY A 2 -0.12 14.61 -9.60
N GLN A 3 -0.04 13.70 -8.63
CA GLN A 3 1.21 13.28 -7.97
C GLN A 3 2.22 12.68 -8.96
N ALA A 4 1.79 11.76 -9.84
CA ALA A 4 2.70 11.10 -10.78
C ALA A 4 3.38 12.09 -11.73
N ARG A 5 2.60 13.08 -12.22
CA ARG A 5 3.11 14.15 -13.07
C ARG A 5 4.14 15.02 -12.36
N LEU A 6 3.95 15.30 -11.06
CA LEU A 6 4.93 16.06 -10.27
C LEU A 6 6.27 15.31 -10.15
N PHE A 7 6.25 13.98 -10.03
CA PHE A 7 7.48 13.18 -10.01
C PHE A 7 8.22 13.21 -11.35
N GLU A 8 7.50 13.14 -12.47
CA GLU A 8 8.08 13.30 -13.82
C GLU A 8 8.68 14.70 -14.01
N GLU A 9 7.94 15.74 -13.65
CA GLU A 9 8.40 17.15 -13.73
C GLU A 9 9.61 17.42 -12.81
N ALA A 10 9.72 16.71 -11.68
CA ALA A 10 10.88 16.75 -10.80
C ALA A 10 12.10 15.97 -11.33
N GLY A 11 11.99 15.32 -12.49
CA GLY A 11 13.08 14.56 -13.11
C GLY A 11 13.30 13.16 -12.55
N ALA A 12 12.28 12.57 -11.91
CA ALA A 12 12.38 11.19 -11.43
C ALA A 12 12.52 10.20 -12.61
N PRO A 13 13.32 9.12 -12.46
CA PRO A 13 13.39 8.07 -13.47
C PRO A 13 12.03 7.42 -13.75
N GLU A 14 11.84 6.92 -14.96
CA GLU A 14 10.63 6.20 -15.34
C GLU A 14 10.38 5.02 -14.37
N GLY A 15 9.14 4.90 -13.88
CA GLY A 15 8.75 3.85 -12.93
C GLY A 15 9.17 4.08 -11.48
N ALA A 16 9.86 5.19 -11.15
CA ALA A 16 10.18 5.54 -9.77
C ALA A 16 8.92 5.79 -8.90
N TYR A 17 7.86 6.30 -9.53
CA TYR A 17 6.54 6.43 -8.94
C TYR A 17 5.49 5.99 -9.96
N THR A 18 4.55 5.14 -9.54
CA THR A 18 3.44 4.71 -10.39
C THR A 18 2.16 4.70 -9.58
N ASN A 19 1.19 5.51 -10.01
CA ASN A 19 -0.12 5.52 -9.40
C ASN A 19 -1.04 4.50 -10.09
N LEU A 20 -1.46 3.49 -9.35
CA LEU A 20 -2.34 2.44 -9.84
C LEU A 20 -3.73 2.57 -9.20
N PHE A 21 -4.77 2.55 -10.04
CA PHE A 21 -6.14 2.35 -9.58
C PHE A 21 -6.42 0.84 -9.60
N CYS A 22 -6.38 0.22 -8.43
CA CYS A 22 -6.54 -1.23 -8.29
C CYS A 22 -7.79 -1.57 -7.48
N SER A 23 -8.47 -2.64 -7.88
CA SER A 23 -9.42 -3.33 -7.02
C SER A 23 -8.70 -4.03 -5.86
N ILE A 24 -9.46 -4.41 -4.82
CA ILE A 24 -8.93 -5.17 -3.67
C ILE A 24 -8.23 -6.45 -4.13
N GLU A 25 -8.80 -7.15 -5.12
CA GLU A 25 -8.24 -8.39 -5.67
C GLU A 25 -6.91 -8.16 -6.40
N GLN A 26 -6.81 -7.07 -7.16
CA GLN A 26 -5.56 -6.69 -7.82
C GLN A 26 -4.50 -6.29 -6.80
N THR A 27 -4.86 -5.52 -5.77
CA THR A 27 -3.96 -5.17 -4.67
C THR A 27 -3.45 -6.42 -3.95
N ALA A 28 -4.32 -7.40 -3.69
CA ALA A 28 -3.91 -8.67 -3.11
C ALA A 28 -2.87 -9.40 -3.96
N LYS A 29 -3.06 -9.47 -5.28
CA LYS A 29 -2.08 -10.07 -6.21
C LYS A 29 -0.75 -9.32 -6.21
N LEU A 30 -0.78 -7.99 -6.13
CA LEU A 30 0.44 -7.17 -6.03
C LEU A 30 1.19 -7.46 -4.72
N ILE A 31 0.47 -7.60 -3.60
CA ILE A 31 1.07 -7.95 -2.31
C ILE A 31 1.67 -9.36 -2.33
N ASP A 32 1.19 -10.28 -3.16
CA ASP A 32 1.77 -11.62 -3.29
C ASP A 32 2.99 -11.65 -4.23
N ASP A 33 3.15 -10.68 -5.14
CA ASP A 33 4.24 -10.65 -6.15
C ASP A 33 5.62 -10.46 -5.50
N PHE A 34 6.59 -11.34 -5.79
CA PHE A 34 7.92 -11.33 -5.17
C PHE A 34 8.71 -10.02 -5.33
N ARG A 35 8.40 -9.22 -6.37
CA ARG A 35 9.03 -7.93 -6.66
C ARG A 35 8.62 -6.86 -5.64
N VAL A 36 7.42 -6.96 -5.07
CA VAL A 36 6.98 -6.08 -3.98
C VAL A 36 7.66 -6.52 -2.70
N ARG A 37 8.57 -5.69 -2.17
CA ARG A 37 9.40 -6.02 -1.00
C ARG A 37 8.80 -5.58 0.33
N GLY A 38 7.82 -4.68 0.29
CA GLY A 38 7.13 -4.18 1.46
C GLY A 38 5.86 -3.44 1.10
N VAL A 39 5.02 -3.22 2.10
CA VAL A 39 3.73 -2.55 1.97
C VAL A 39 3.58 -1.50 3.06
N THR A 40 2.96 -0.40 2.72
CA THR A 40 2.47 0.60 3.67
C THR A 40 0.99 0.80 3.43
N LEU A 41 0.20 0.82 4.49
CA LEU A 41 -1.24 1.06 4.42
C LEU A 41 -1.64 2.09 5.47
N THR A 42 -2.44 3.06 5.05
CA THR A 42 -3.19 3.94 5.93
C THR A 42 -4.67 3.72 5.68
N GLY A 43 -5.42 3.35 6.72
CA GLY A 43 -6.84 3.03 6.53
C GLY A 43 -7.51 2.37 7.73
N SER A 44 -8.58 1.64 7.45
CA SER A 44 -9.36 0.95 8.48
C SER A 44 -8.65 -0.29 9.01
N GLU A 45 -8.98 -0.68 10.25
CA GLU A 45 -8.49 -1.91 10.86
C GLU A 45 -8.77 -3.15 9.99
N ARG A 46 -9.95 -3.20 9.35
CA ARG A 46 -10.32 -4.29 8.43
C ARG A 46 -9.35 -4.39 7.24
N ALA A 47 -9.03 -3.26 6.61
CA ALA A 47 -8.10 -3.24 5.48
C ALA A 47 -6.68 -3.58 5.95
N GLY A 48 -6.28 -3.05 7.12
CA GLY A 48 -5.03 -3.36 7.78
C GLY A 48 -4.82 -4.84 8.07
N ALA A 49 -5.82 -5.50 8.65
CA ALA A 49 -5.76 -6.92 8.97
C ALA A 49 -5.55 -7.77 7.71
N ALA A 50 -6.32 -7.49 6.64
CA ALA A 50 -6.22 -8.24 5.39
C ALA A 50 -4.86 -8.04 4.69
N VAL A 51 -4.33 -6.81 4.69
CA VAL A 51 -3.01 -6.51 4.10
C VAL A 51 -1.88 -7.07 4.97
N GLY A 52 -2.00 -6.96 6.29
CA GLY A 52 -1.04 -7.47 7.27
C GLY A 52 -0.89 -8.99 7.20
N GLU A 53 -2.00 -9.74 7.11
CA GLU A 53 -1.96 -11.20 6.97
C GLU A 53 -1.18 -11.60 5.71
N ARG A 54 -1.50 -11.00 4.56
CA ARG A 54 -0.85 -11.30 3.28
C ARG A 54 0.62 -10.91 3.27
N ALA A 55 0.96 -9.73 3.79
CA ALA A 55 2.35 -9.30 3.90
C ALA A 55 3.16 -10.25 4.80
N GLY A 56 2.60 -10.65 5.95
CA GLY A 56 3.21 -11.61 6.86
C GLY A 56 3.42 -12.99 6.23
N ARG A 57 2.41 -13.52 5.53
CA ARG A 57 2.50 -14.81 4.81
C ARG A 57 3.64 -14.82 3.78
N ASN A 58 3.88 -13.69 3.14
CA ASN A 58 4.93 -13.53 2.12
C ASN A 58 6.27 -12.99 2.68
N LEU A 59 6.41 -12.90 4.00
CA LEU A 59 7.61 -12.38 4.70
C LEU A 59 8.02 -10.97 4.22
N LYS A 60 7.04 -10.09 4.00
CA LYS A 60 7.24 -8.72 3.54
C LYS A 60 7.18 -7.76 4.72
N LYS A 61 8.00 -6.71 4.67
CA LYS A 61 7.94 -5.62 5.66
C LYS A 61 6.60 -4.89 5.51
N ALA A 62 5.92 -4.63 6.62
CA ALA A 62 4.64 -3.93 6.62
C ALA A 62 4.64 -2.80 7.66
N VAL A 63 4.13 -1.63 7.27
CA VAL A 63 3.77 -0.53 8.17
C VAL A 63 2.28 -0.28 8.00
N LEU A 64 1.52 -0.35 9.10
CA LEU A 64 0.06 -0.27 9.08
C LEU A 64 -0.40 0.85 10.01
N GLU A 65 -0.75 1.98 9.42
CA GLU A 65 -1.31 3.14 10.11
C GLU A 65 -2.83 3.02 10.12
N LEU A 66 -3.35 2.36 11.16
CA LEU A 66 -4.76 2.00 11.26
C LEU A 66 -5.52 3.03 12.10
N GLY A 67 -6.72 3.37 11.65
CA GLY A 67 -7.61 4.22 12.44
C GLY A 67 -7.91 3.57 13.79
N GLY A 68 -7.64 4.31 14.87
CA GLY A 68 -8.01 3.88 16.22
C GLY A 68 -9.49 4.12 16.52
N MET A 69 -10.05 3.31 17.42
CA MET A 69 -11.36 3.59 18.00
C MET A 69 -11.26 4.83 18.90
N THR A 70 -11.80 5.97 18.47
CA THR A 70 -12.06 7.08 19.39
C THR A 70 -13.29 6.74 20.22
N TRP A 71 -13.11 5.99 21.31
CA TRP A 71 -14.11 5.97 22.37
C TRP A 71 -14.11 7.34 23.03
N ARG A 72 -15.11 8.15 22.71
CA ARG A 72 -15.44 9.31 23.52
C ARG A 72 -16.16 8.78 24.75
N ILE A 73 -15.45 8.77 25.88
CA ILE A 73 -16.05 8.65 27.21
C ILE A 73 -17.04 9.80 27.46
#